data_AF-A0A1Q9NIN8-F1
#
_entry.id   AF-A0A1Q9NIN8-F1
#
_cell.length_a   1.000
_cell.length_b   1.000
_cell.length_c   1.000
_cell.angle_alpha   90.00
_cell.angle_beta   90.00
_cell.angle_gamma   90.00
#
_symmetry.space_group_name_H-M   'P 1'
#
loop_
_entity.id
_entity.type
_entity.pdbx_description
1 polymer ?
#
loop_
_entity_poly.entity_id
_entity_poly.type
_entity_poly.pdbx_seq_one_letter_code
_entity_poly.pdbx_strand_id
1 'polypeptide(L)'
;MVENKKEFVSLRNKSVYFKVHLTFEKKIIAFADPDLIGKTFKDKEKNVSLSVNPSFYQGELITIPEGLELIKSYPNCNIVGSLAYYAVKLGIAHKHSLLWIIDREKKKRVPHLLMIRI
;
A
#
# COMPACT_ATOMS: atom_id res chain seq x y z
N MET A 1 10.42 23.31 4.36
CA MET A 1 11.33 22.17 4.10
C MET A 1 11.87 21.48 5.37
N VAL A 2 11.75 22.06 6.57
CA VAL A 2 12.27 21.47 7.82
C VAL A 2 11.34 20.41 8.43
N GLU A 3 10.01 20.52 8.26
CA GLU A 3 9.03 19.53 8.74
C GLU A 3 9.19 18.14 8.11
N ASN A 4 9.68 18.07 6.87
CA ASN A 4 9.89 16.80 6.18
C ASN A 4 10.97 15.93 6.84
N LYS A 5 11.99 16.49 7.50
CA LYS A 5 13.16 15.70 7.92
C LYS A 5 12.85 14.76 9.10
N LYS A 6 12.12 15.23 10.12
CA LYS A 6 11.72 14.39 11.27
C LYS A 6 10.70 13.32 10.87
N GLU A 7 9.72 13.67 10.04
CA GLU A 7 8.74 12.72 9.53
C GLU A 7 9.42 11.62 8.70
N PHE A 8 10.32 11.99 7.78
CA PHE A 8 11.04 11.03 6.95
C PHE A 8 11.95 10.11 7.76
N VAL A 9 12.57 10.61 8.84
CA VAL A 9 13.33 9.77 9.78
C VAL A 9 12.40 8.74 10.46
N SER A 10 11.21 9.15 10.90
CA SER A 10 10.23 8.22 11.48
C SER A 10 9.75 7.16 10.49
N LEU A 11 9.66 7.48 9.19
CA LEU A 11 9.24 6.57 8.14
C LEU A 11 10.27 5.46 7.88
N ARG A 12 11.56 5.71 8.14
CA ARG A 12 12.61 4.68 8.04
C ARG A 12 12.46 3.58 9.08
N ASN A 13 11.73 3.83 10.16
CA ASN A 13 11.43 2.83 11.20
C ASN A 13 10.15 2.03 10.89
N LYS A 14 9.45 2.33 9.80
CA LYS A 14 8.23 1.63 9.37
C LYS A 14 8.56 0.74 8.18
N SER A 15 8.24 -0.54 8.33
CA SER A 15 8.42 -1.54 7.27
C SER A 15 7.10 -1.94 6.63
N VAL A 16 7.17 -2.31 5.36
CA VAL A 16 6.09 -2.90 4.57
C VAL A 16 6.62 -4.11 3.84
N TYR A 17 5.75 -5.08 3.60
CA TYR A 17 6.08 -6.14 2.64
C TYR A 17 6.06 -5.59 1.22
N PHE A 18 6.98 -6.09 0.39
CA PHE A 18 7.10 -5.84 -1.03
C PHE A 18 7.23 -7.16 -1.77
N LYS A 19 6.41 -7.35 -2.81
CA LYS A 19 6.45 -8.55 -3.63
C LYS A 19 6.28 -8.23 -5.10
N VAL A 20 7.09 -8.87 -5.94
CA VAL A 20 6.99 -8.78 -7.39
C VAL A 20 6.25 -10.00 -7.91
N HIS A 21 5.23 -9.77 -8.72
CA HIS A 21 4.55 -10.79 -9.51
C HIS A 21 4.90 -10.59 -10.99
N LEU A 22 5.49 -11.62 -11.57
CA LEU A 22 5.79 -11.67 -13.00
C LEU A 22 4.69 -12.47 -13.69
N THR A 23 4.03 -11.85 -14.65
CA THR A 23 3.16 -12.52 -15.61
C THR A 23 3.76 -12.35 -17.00
N PHE A 24 3.34 -13.16 -17.98
CA PHE A 24 3.88 -13.11 -19.36
C PHE A 24 3.85 -11.72 -19.99
N GLU A 25 2.92 -10.85 -19.59
CA GLU A 25 2.74 -9.53 -20.19
C GLU A 25 3.01 -8.37 -19.23
N LYS A 26 2.95 -8.59 -17.90
CA LYS A 26 2.94 -7.50 -16.92
C LYS A 26 3.70 -7.86 -15.65
N LYS A 27 4.46 -6.87 -15.15
CA LYS A 27 5.09 -6.88 -13.83
C LYS A 27 4.21 -6.10 -12.87
N ILE A 28 3.63 -6.78 -11.88
CA ILE A 28 2.81 -6.18 -10.82
C ILE A 28 3.64 -6.18 -9.55
N ILE A 29 3.69 -5.05 -8.86
CA ILE A 29 4.26 -5.00 -7.52
C ILE A 29 3.16 -4.85 -6.47
N ALA A 30 3.30 -5.59 -5.38
CA ALA A 30 2.36 -5.61 -4.27
C ALA A 30 3.05 -5.12 -2.99
N PHE A 31 2.34 -4.32 -2.20
CA PHE A 31 2.79 -3.88 -0.89
C PHE A 31 1.70 -4.03 0.17
N ALA A 32 2.09 -4.39 1.39
CA ALA A 32 1.19 -4.42 2.53
C ALA A 32 1.90 -4.11 3.86
N ASP A 33 1.23 -3.39 4.76
CA ASP A 33 1.69 -3.29 6.15
C ASP A 33 1.73 -4.70 6.79
N PRO A 34 2.78 -5.04 7.57
CA PRO A 34 2.93 -6.39 8.12
C PRO A 34 1.78 -6.84 9.02
N ASP A 35 1.16 -5.92 9.75
CA ASP A 35 0.02 -6.21 10.63
C ASP A 35 -1.28 -6.49 9.86
N LEU A 36 -1.32 -6.28 8.54
CA LEU A 36 -2.48 -6.54 7.69
C LEU A 36 -2.45 -7.91 7.03
N ILE A 37 -1.27 -8.52 6.88
CA ILE A 37 -1.11 -9.83 6.23
C ILE A 37 -2.00 -10.90 6.88
N GLY A 38 -2.65 -11.71 6.04
CA GLY A 38 -3.55 -12.78 6.47
C GLY A 38 -4.93 -12.30 6.92
N LYS A 39 -5.18 -10.99 6.98
CA LYS A 39 -6.46 -10.43 7.41
C LYS A 39 -7.36 -10.12 6.22
N THR A 40 -8.66 -10.26 6.46
CA THR A 40 -9.72 -9.82 5.55
C THR A 40 -10.49 -8.66 6.18
N PHE A 41 -10.77 -7.61 5.41
CA PHE A 41 -11.55 -6.44 5.82
C PHE A 41 -12.81 -6.34 4.96
N LYS A 42 -13.97 -6.21 5.60
CA LYS A 42 -15.27 -6.17 4.92
C LYS A 42 -15.91 -4.79 5.05
N ASP A 43 -16.03 -4.09 3.92
CA ASP A 43 -16.78 -2.83 3.83
C ASP A 43 -18.20 -3.16 3.32
N LYS A 44 -19.13 -3.33 4.28
CA LYS A 44 -20.50 -3.73 4.00
C LYS A 44 -21.29 -2.68 3.23
N GLU A 45 -20.99 -1.40 3.44
CA GLU A 45 -21.70 -0.30 2.76
C GLU A 45 -21.38 -0.27 1.27
N LYS A 46 -20.15 -0.65 0.89
CA LYS A 46 -19.72 -0.71 -0.51
C LYS A 46 -19.83 -2.11 -1.12
N ASN A 47 -20.25 -3.11 -0.34
CA ASN A 47 -20.22 -4.52 -0.72
C ASN A 47 -18.83 -4.98 -1.22
N VAL A 48 -17.77 -4.59 -0.50
CA VAL A 48 -16.37 -4.91 -0.85
C VAL A 48 -15.71 -5.74 0.25
N SER A 49 -14.92 -6.74 -0.15
CA SER A 49 -14.07 -7.52 0.74
C SER A 49 -12.62 -7.48 0.28
N LEU A 50 -11.74 -6.91 1.10
CA LEU A 50 -10.29 -6.88 0.87
C LEU A 50 -9.62 -8.00 1.65
N SER A 51 -9.07 -9.00 0.95
CA SER A 51 -8.22 -10.03 1.55
C SER A 51 -6.74 -9.71 1.31
N VAL A 52 -5.97 -9.53 2.38
CA VAL A 52 -4.53 -9.29 2.31
C VAL A 52 -3.81 -10.63 2.34
N ASN A 53 -3.96 -11.38 1.25
CA ASN A 53 -3.46 -12.76 1.15
C ASN A 53 -1.91 -12.81 1.25
N PRO A 54 -1.34 -13.60 2.18
CA PRO A 54 0.10 -13.82 2.28
C PRO A 54 0.78 -14.20 0.96
N SER A 55 0.17 -15.08 0.16
CA SER A 55 0.76 -15.52 -1.11
C SER A 55 0.91 -14.37 -2.11
N PHE A 56 0.05 -13.34 -2.04
CA PHE A 56 0.10 -12.18 -2.91
C PHE A 56 0.92 -11.02 -2.33
N TYR A 57 0.83 -10.76 -1.03
CA TYR A 57 1.43 -9.56 -0.43
C TYR A 57 2.69 -9.80 0.39
N GLN A 58 2.90 -10.99 0.95
CA GLN A 58 4.01 -11.27 1.86
C GLN A 58 5.28 -11.65 1.07
N GLY A 59 6.15 -10.67 0.85
CA GLY A 59 7.46 -10.83 0.21
C GLY A 59 8.60 -10.33 1.11
N GLU A 60 9.48 -9.50 0.56
CA GLU A 60 10.57 -8.88 1.31
C GLU A 60 10.06 -7.75 2.21
N LEU A 61 10.65 -7.55 3.39
CA LEU A 61 10.37 -6.38 4.21
C LEU A 61 11.31 -5.23 3.83
N ILE A 62 10.73 -4.10 3.46
CA ILE A 62 11.46 -2.88 3.10
C ILE A 62 10.91 -1.69 3.89
N THR A 63 11.63 -0.57 3.91
CA THR A 63 11.16 0.67 4.54
C THR A 63 10.15 1.42 3.67
N ILE A 64 9.35 2.30 4.29
CA ILE A 64 8.44 3.18 3.55
C ILE A 64 9.15 4.02 2.48
N PRO A 65 10.30 4.70 2.76
CA PRO A 65 11.02 5.46 1.74
C PRO A 65 11.43 4.61 0.52
N GLU A 66 11.95 3.39 0.74
CA GLU A 66 12.30 2.47 -0.35
C GLU A 66 11.07 2.10 -1.18
N GLY A 67 9.95 1.79 -0.51
CA GLY A 67 8.68 1.51 -1.17
C GLY A 67 8.18 2.66 -2.04
N LEU A 68 8.33 3.91 -1.59
CA LEU A 68 7.94 5.09 -2.36
C LEU A 68 8.79 5.27 -3.63
N GLU A 69 10.09 4.96 -3.60
CA GLU A 69 10.94 4.99 -4.80
C GLU A 69 10.59 3.87 -5.77
N LEU A 70 10.25 2.68 -5.26
CA LEU A 70 9.77 1.58 -6.10
C LEU A 70 8.45 1.96 -6.81
N ILE A 71 7.48 2.53 -6.09
CA ILE A 71 6.20 2.97 -6.69
C ILE A 71 6.41 3.88 -7.91
N LYS A 72 7.41 4.77 -7.87
CA LYS A 72 7.71 5.67 -9.01
C LYS A 72 8.22 4.93 -10.24
N SER A 73 8.88 3.79 -10.05
CA SER A 73 9.61 3.04 -11.07
C SER A 73 8.79 1.91 -11.70
N TYR A 74 7.61 1.58 -11.14
CA TYR A 74 6.78 0.48 -11.60
C TYR A 74 5.42 0.96 -12.12
N PRO A 75 4.98 0.50 -13.31
CA PRO A 75 3.74 0.95 -13.91
C PRO A 75 2.50 0.32 -13.28
N ASN A 76 2.60 -0.80 -12.58
CA ASN A 76 1.46 -1.51 -12.00
C ASN A 76 1.72 -1.83 -10.52
N CYS A 77 1.02 -1.13 -9.63
CA CYS A 77 1.19 -1.23 -8.18
C CYS A 77 -0.15 -1.51 -7.49
N ASN A 78 -0.13 -2.48 -6.57
CA ASN A 78 -1.21 -2.72 -5.63
C ASN A 78 -0.69 -2.53 -4.20
N ILE A 79 -1.23 -1.55 -3.48
CA ILE A 79 -0.69 -1.10 -2.19
C ILE A 79 -1.81 -1.12 -1.15
N VAL A 80 -1.61 -1.85 -0.06
CA VAL A 80 -2.51 -1.89 1.09
C VAL A 80 -1.79 -1.31 2.31
N GLY A 81 -2.43 -0.40 3.05
CA GLY A 81 -1.87 0.15 4.28
C GLY A 81 -1.07 1.45 4.08
N SER A 82 -0.17 1.73 5.02
CA SER A 82 0.42 3.04 5.25
C SER A 82 1.14 3.62 4.03
N LEU A 83 1.80 2.79 3.22
CA LEU A 83 2.46 3.22 1.99
C LEU A 83 1.50 3.87 0.99
N ALA A 84 0.25 3.39 0.88
CA ALA A 84 -0.78 3.98 0.01
C ALA A 84 -1.12 5.41 0.45
N TYR A 85 -1.25 5.63 1.76
CA TYR A 85 -1.49 6.95 2.32
C TYR A 85 -0.32 7.90 2.05
N TYR A 86 0.93 7.46 2.26
CA TYR A 86 2.11 8.30 2.01
C TYR A 86 2.33 8.60 0.54
N ALA A 87 2.08 7.64 -0.36
CA ALA A 87 2.15 7.88 -1.80
C ALA A 87 1.23 9.03 -2.23
N VAL A 88 0.02 9.11 -1.68
CA VAL A 88 -0.88 10.24 -1.95
C VAL A 88 -0.45 11.51 -1.21
N LYS A 89 -0.09 11.42 0.08
CA LYS A 89 0.33 12.58 0.88
C LYS A 89 1.53 13.31 0.24
N LEU A 90 2.46 12.57 -0.36
CA LEU A 90 3.67 13.10 -0.99
C LEU A 90 3.49 13.42 -2.48
N GLY A 91 2.27 13.31 -3.01
CA GLY A 91 1.98 13.65 -4.41
C GLY A 91 2.48 12.66 -5.45
N ILE A 92 2.89 11.44 -5.05
CA ILE A 92 3.29 10.37 -5.98
C ILE A 92 2.06 9.78 -6.68
N ALA A 93 0.93 9.73 -5.97
CA ALA A 93 -0.37 9.32 -6.50
C ALA A 93 -1.41 10.43 -6.30
N HIS A 94 -2.40 10.48 -7.19
CA HIS A 94 -3.44 11.50 -7.14
C HIS A 94 -4.34 11.33 -5.90
N LYS A 95 -4.77 12.42 -5.26
CA LYS A 95 -5.57 12.35 -4.02
C LYS A 95 -6.84 11.51 -4.11
N HIS A 96 -7.48 11.45 -5.29
CA HIS A 96 -8.70 10.67 -5.51
C HIS A 96 -8.44 9.18 -5.78
N SER A 97 -7.19 8.74 -5.92
CA SER A 97 -6.87 7.31 -6.10
C SER A 97 -6.76 6.55 -4.77
N LEU A 98 -6.76 7.24 -3.62
CA LEU A 98 -6.75 6.59 -2.31
C LEU A 98 -8.15 6.08 -1.95
N LEU A 99 -8.31 4.77 -2.02
CA LEU A 99 -9.50 4.09 -1.54
C LEU A 99 -9.36 3.81 -0.05
N TRP A 100 -10.50 3.78 0.63
CA TRP A 100 -10.58 3.41 2.03
C TRP A 100 -11.58 2.28 2.20
N ILE A 101 -11.09 1.15 2.72
CA ILE A 101 -11.91 0.01 3.11
C ILE A 101 -12.26 0.20 4.59
N ILE A 102 -13.55 0.38 4.88
CA ILE A 102 -14.03 0.65 6.24
C ILE A 102 -14.69 -0.61 6.79
N ASP A 103 -13.98 -1.31 7.67
CA ASP A 103 -14.53 -2.45 8.40
C ASP A 103 -15.07 -1.96 9.75
N ARG A 104 -16.40 -1.75 9.80
CA ARG A 104 -17.09 -1.21 10.97
C ARG A 104 -17.07 -2.16 12.17
N GLU A 105 -17.06 -3.48 11.93
CA GLU A 105 -17.01 -4.48 13.00
C GLU A 105 -15.63 -4.51 13.66
N LYS A 106 -14.58 -4.45 12.85
CA LYS A 106 -13.18 -4.40 13.33
C LYS A 106 -12.75 -3.00 13.77
N LYS A 107 -13.61 -1.99 13.62
CA LYS A 107 -13.31 -0.57 13.85
C LYS A 107 -12.00 -0.14 13.16
N LYS A 108 -11.77 -0.64 11.93
CA LYS A 108 -10.52 -0.41 11.19
C LYS A 108 -10.81 0.22 9.84
N ARG A 109 -9.98 1.19 9.47
CA ARG A 109 -9.98 1.82 8.15
C ARG A 109 -8.65 1.49 7.47
N VAL A 110 -8.71 0.82 6.33
CA VAL A 110 -7.52 0.37 5.59
C VAL A 110 -7.39 1.18 4.31
N PRO A 111 -6.31 1.97 4.17
CA PRO A 111 -6.00 2.64 2.91
C PRO A 111 -5.59 1.62 1.86
N HIS A 112 -6.04 1.84 0.64
CA HIS A 112 -5.76 0.97 -0.49
C HIS A 112 -5.55 1.82 -1.75
N LEU A 113 -4.56 1.46 -2.56
CA LEU A 113 -4.23 2.15 -3.80
C LEU A 113 -3.93 1.11 -4.88
N LEU A 114 -4.65 1.21 -5.99
CA LEU A 114 -4.32 0.55 -7.25
C LEU A 114 -3.84 1.63 -8.22
N MET A 115 -2.65 1.44 -8.79
CA MET A 115 -2.06 2.39 -9.71
C MET A 115 -1.62 1.66 -10.99
N ILE A 116 -2.09 2.18 -12.12
CA ILE A 116 -1.64 1.78 -13.45
C ILE A 116 -1.15 3.05 -14.17
N ARG A 117 0.11 3.04 -14.61
CA ARG A 117 0.72 4.09 -15.43
C ARG A 117 0.94 3.52 -16.83
N ILE A 118 0.26 4.12 -17.80
CA ILE A 118 0.37 3.82 -19.24
C ILE A 118 1.22 4.88 -19.93
#